data_AF-A0A2S7WNZ8-F1
#
_entry.id   AF-A0A2S7WNZ8-F1
#
_cell.length_a   1.000
_cell.length_b   1.000
_cell.length_c   1.000
_cell.angle_alpha   90.00
_cell.angle_beta   90.00
_cell.angle_gamma   90.00
#
_symmetry.space_group_name_H-M   'P 1'
#
loop_
_entity.id
_entity.type
_entity.pdbx_description
1 polymer ?
#
loop_
_entity_poly.entity_id
_entity_poly.type
_entity_poly.pdbx_seq_one_letter_code
_entity_poly.pdbx_strand_id
1 'polypeptide(L)' 'MKESYDKMTKKKNNLILIIPAFLLMGMAVGIQTKDLFKHTIIGLIVGVIVYFFLRYRNKKLNK' A
#
# COMPACT_ATOMS: atom_id res chain seq x y z
N MET A 1 8.83 21.04 -24.78
CA MET A 1 9.33 21.26 -23.38
C MET A 1 8.22 21.38 -22.33
N LYS A 2 7.04 21.97 -22.62
CA LYS A 2 5.93 22.07 -21.65
C LYS A 2 5.33 20.72 -21.21
N GLU A 3 5.44 19.70 -22.05
CA GLU A 3 4.89 18.35 -21.85
C GLU A 3 5.59 17.55 -20.74
N SER A 4 6.85 17.87 -20.41
CA SER A 4 7.57 17.20 -19.31
C SER A 4 7.18 17.69 -17.91
N TYR A 5 6.68 18.94 -17.79
CA TYR A 5 6.29 19.51 -16.51
C TYR A 5 4.91 19.03 -16.03
N ASP A 6 4.02 18.68 -16.96
CA ASP A 6 2.68 18.16 -16.63
C ASP A 6 2.73 16.71 -16.10
N LYS A 7 3.76 15.93 -16.45
CA LYS A 7 3.94 14.57 -15.88
C LYS A 7 4.21 14.59 -14.38
N MET A 8 4.85 15.64 -13.83
CA MET A 8 5.15 15.73 -12.40
C MET A 8 3.95 16.19 -11.55
N THR A 9 3.00 16.92 -12.15
CA THR A 9 1.76 17.37 -11.46
C THR A 9 0.74 16.23 -11.32
N LYS A 10 0.87 15.16 -12.11
CA LYS A 10 0.03 13.95 -12.07
C LYS A 10 0.53 12.86 -11.11
N LYS A 11 1.43 13.17 -10.17
CA LYS A 11 1.92 12.21 -9.16
C LYS A 11 1.01 12.21 -7.93
N LYS A 12 -0.20 11.66 -8.06
CA LYS A 12 -1.10 11.57 -6.90
C LYS A 12 -2.03 10.37 -7.09
N ASN A 13 -1.97 9.44 -6.13
CA ASN A 13 -2.93 8.36 -5.82
C ASN A 13 -2.40 6.91 -5.81
N ASN A 14 -1.09 6.69 -5.65
CA ASN A 14 -0.56 5.32 -5.44
C ASN A 14 -0.70 4.76 -4.02
N LEU A 15 -1.24 5.53 -3.06
CA LEU A 15 -1.42 5.07 -1.67
C LEU A 15 -2.36 3.88 -1.54
N ILE A 16 -3.25 3.70 -2.51
CA ILE A 16 -4.19 2.57 -2.53
C ILE A 16 -3.49 1.24 -2.84
N LEU A 17 -2.31 1.27 -3.49
CA LEU A 17 -1.51 0.08 -3.81
C LEU A 17 -0.80 -0.52 -2.58
N ILE A 18 -0.78 0.18 -1.45
CA ILE A 18 -0.22 -0.37 -0.22
C ILE A 18 -1.00 -1.63 0.20
N ILE A 19 -2.33 -1.61 0.08
CA ILE A 19 -3.21 -2.70 0.49
C ILE A 19 -2.92 -3.99 -0.31
N PRO A 20 -2.95 -3.99 -1.66
CA PRO A 20 -2.61 -5.18 -2.44
C PRO A 20 -1.15 -5.60 -2.26
N ALA A 21 -0.21 -4.69 -2.02
CA ALA A 21 1.19 -5.05 -1.76
C ALA A 21 1.33 -5.87 -0.46
N PHE A 22 0.70 -5.45 0.63
CA PHE A 22 0.72 -6.18 1.90
C PHE A 22 -0.07 -7.48 1.86
N LEU A 23 -1.16 -7.54 1.08
CA LEU A 23 -1.92 -8.77 0.84
C LEU A 23 -1.04 -9.82 0.13
N LEU A 24 -0.35 -9.42 -0.95
CA LEU A 24 0.55 -10.29 -1.70
C LEU A 24 1.72 -10.77 -0.83
N MET A 25 2.26 -9.89 0.03
CA MET A 25 3.31 -10.29 0.96
C MET A 25 2.81 -11.31 2.00
N GLY A 26 1.62 -11.11 2.56
CA GLY A 26 0.99 -12.07 3.48
C GLY A 26 0.75 -13.43 2.82
N MET A 27 0.32 -13.43 1.55
CA MET A 27 0.20 -14.64 0.75
C MET A 27 1.54 -15.32 0.49
N ALA A 28 2.58 -14.59 0.10
CA ALA A 28 3.91 -15.14 -0.18
C ALA A 28 4.51 -15.84 1.06
N VAL A 29 4.40 -15.19 2.22
CA VAL A 29 4.82 -15.77 3.52
C VAL A 29 3.93 -16.96 3.90
N GLY A 30 2.63 -16.89 3.63
CA GLY A 30 1.69 -17.98 3.88
C GLY A 30 1.94 -19.23 3.04
N ILE A 31 2.34 -19.05 1.77
CA ILE A 31 2.74 -20.16 0.89
C ILE A 31 4.04 -20.79 1.42
N GLN A 32 5.00 -19.97 1.83
CA GLN A 32 6.27 -20.46 2.37
C GLN A 32 6.12 -21.27 3.66
N THR A 33 5.24 -20.84 4.56
CA THR A 33 5.01 -21.45 5.88
C THR A 33 3.95 -22.56 5.88
N LYS A 34 3.29 -22.80 4.74
CA LYS A 34 2.13 -23.69 4.58
C LYS A 34 0.88 -23.28 5.38
N ASP A 35 0.91 -22.10 6.00
CA ASP A 35 -0.18 -21.51 6.78
C ASP A 35 -0.74 -20.28 6.04
N LEU A 36 -1.28 -20.51 4.83
CA LEU A 36 -1.76 -19.45 3.92
C LEU A 36 -2.76 -18.49 4.59
N PHE A 37 -3.78 -19.04 5.24
CA PHE A 37 -4.88 -18.25 5.79
C PHE A 37 -4.42 -17.35 6.95
N LYS A 38 -3.59 -17.88 7.85
CA LYS A 38 -3.08 -17.11 9.00
C LYS A 38 -2.25 -15.92 8.53
N HIS A 39 -1.31 -16.15 7.61
CA HIS A 39 -0.44 -15.08 7.11
C HIS A 39 -1.13 -14.09 6.17
N THR A 40 -2.13 -14.54 5.40
CA THR A 40 -2.96 -13.63 4.59
C THR A 40 -3.77 -12.69 5.49
N ILE A 41 -4.37 -13.20 6.57
CA ILE A 41 -5.10 -12.37 7.55
C ILE A 41 -4.17 -11.36 8.21
N ILE A 42 -2.97 -11.79 8.62
CA ILE A 42 -1.95 -10.90 9.21
C ILE A 42 -1.53 -9.82 8.20
N GLY A 43 -1.25 -10.20 6.95
CA GLY A 43 -0.89 -9.25 5.88
C GLY A 43 -1.99 -8.24 5.60
N LEU A 44 -3.26 -8.66 5.65
CA LEU A 44 -4.42 -7.78 5.47
C LEU A 44 -4.57 -6.80 6.65
N ILE A 45 -4.43 -7.26 7.89
CA ILE A 45 -4.48 -6.41 9.10
C ILE A 45 -3.35 -5.36 9.06
N VAL A 46 -2.12 -5.79 8.82
CA VAL A 46 -0.96 -4.90 8.73
C VAL A 46 -1.13 -3.91 7.58
N GLY A 47 -1.59 -4.36 6.41
CA GLY A 47 -1.88 -3.51 5.25
C GLY A 47 -2.92 -2.43 5.53
N VAL A 48 -3.98 -2.75 6.27
CA VAL A 48 -5.02 -1.78 6.69
C VAL A 48 -4.46 -0.76 7.67
N ILE A 49 -3.68 -1.19 8.67
CA ILE A 49 -3.03 -0.29 9.65
C ILE A 49 -2.10 0.69 8.95
N VAL A 50 -1.23 0.17 8.07
CA VAL A 50 -0.27 0.98 7.31
C VAL A 50 -0.99 1.93 6.37
N TYR A 51 -2.05 1.47 5.67
CA TYR A 51 -2.88 2.34 4.84
C TYR A 51 -3.49 3.48 5.64
N PHE A 52 -4.06 3.19 6.81
CA PHE A 52 -4.66 4.22 7.67
C PHE A 52 -3.62 5.25 8.13
N PHE A 53 -2.45 4.77 8.55
CA PHE A 53 -1.33 5.62 8.98
C PHE A 53 -0.83 6.51 7.85
N LEU A 54 -0.60 5.95 6.66
CA LEU A 54 -0.16 6.71 5.49
C LEU A 54 -1.23 7.67 5.01
N ARG A 55 -2.51 7.28 5.01
CA ARG A 55 -3.63 8.16 4.64
C ARG A 55 -3.74 9.34 5.60
N TYR A 56 -3.56 9.11 6.91
CA TYR A 56 -3.54 10.16 7.92
C TYR A 56 -2.36 11.13 7.72
N ARG A 57 -1.16 10.59 7.50
CA ARG A 57 0.06 11.38 7.24
C ARG A 57 -0.01 12.16 5.93
N ASN A 58 -0.53 11.56 4.86
CA ASN A 58 -0.64 12.19 3.55
C ASN A 58 -1.64 13.36 3.56
N LYS A 59 -2.68 13.31 4.39
CA LYS A 59 -3.58 14.45 4.63
C LYS A 59 -2.86 15.62 5.31
N LYS A 60 -1.86 15.37 6.15
CA LYS A 60 -1.09 16.39 6.88
C LYS A 60 0.00 17.04 6.04
N LEU A 61 0.53 16.33 5.04
CA LEU A 61 1.60 16.81 4.13
C LEU A 61 1.09 17.59 2.91
N ASN A 62 -0.21 17.52 2.61
CA ASN A 62 -0.83 18.27 1.51
C ASN A 62 -1.54 19.56 2.02
N LYS A 63 -1.08 20.08 3.16
CA LYS A 63 -1.39 21.41 3.69
C LYS A 63 -0.09 22.20 3.72
#